data_AF-A0A7Z2ZKB1-F1
#
_entry.id   AF-A0A7Z2ZKB1-F1
#
_cell.length_a   1.000
_cell.length_b   1.000
_cell.length_c   1.000
_cell.angle_alpha   90.00
_cell.angle_beta   90.00
_cell.angle_gamma   90.00
#
_symmetry.space_group_name_H-M   'P 1'
#
loop_
_entity.id
_entity.type
_entity.pdbx_description
1 polymer ?
#
loop_
_entity_poly.entity_id
_entity_poly.type
_entity_poly.pdbx_seq_one_letter_code
_entity_poly.pdbx_strand_id
1 'polypeptide(L)'
;MIRYGDEEWKELKFIGFQFEAERRDNQWVDVTIKVETSELTPLPLDLIDFTIMAICTHDGHPIQLVTLDEGCDCEYQLTEWEKDQINAFIRSEEVHSAITSAASTVGI
;
A
#
# COMPACT_ATOMS: atom_id res chain seq x y z
N MET A 1 6.21 -3.07 11.09
CA MET A 1 4.92 -3.74 11.06
C MET A 1 4.63 -4.33 12.41
N ILE A 2 3.37 -4.23 12.82
CA ILE A 2 2.83 -4.73 14.08
C ILE A 2 2.11 -6.03 13.75
N ARG A 3 2.47 -7.13 14.41
CA ARG A 3 1.69 -8.37 14.34
C ARG A 3 0.64 -8.35 15.44
N TYR A 4 -0.57 -8.84 15.15
CA TYR A 4 -1.62 -8.93 16.17
C TYR A 4 -1.17 -9.79 17.35
N GLY A 5 -1.13 -9.20 18.56
CA GLY A 5 -0.76 -9.87 19.80
C GLY A 5 0.67 -9.61 20.30
N ASP A 6 1.50 -8.90 19.52
CA ASP A 6 2.88 -8.59 19.91
C ASP A 6 2.98 -7.28 20.72
N GLU A 7 3.84 -7.26 21.75
CA GLU A 7 4.13 -6.05 22.55
C GLU A 7 5.26 -5.20 21.95
N GLU A 8 6.06 -5.78 21.06
CA GLU A 8 7.16 -5.12 20.36
C GLU A 8 7.00 -5.30 18.85
N TRP A 9 7.33 -4.26 18.08
CA TRP A 9 7.33 -4.31 16.63
C TRP A 9 8.62 -3.72 16.05
N LYS A 10 8.93 -4.11 14.82
CA LYS A 10 10.02 -3.54 14.04
C LYS A 10 9.45 -2.77 12.87
N GLU A 11 9.87 -1.52 12.75
CA GLU A 11 9.50 -0.67 11.62
C GLU A 11 10.31 -1.05 10.38
N LEU A 12 9.63 -1.15 9.24
CA LEU A 12 10.22 -1.43 7.94
C LEU A 12 10.54 -0.13 7.21
N LYS A 13 11.78 -0.02 6.75
CA LYS A 13 12.19 1.04 5.85
C LYS A 13 11.97 0.60 4.40
N PHE A 14 11.05 1.25 3.71
CA PHE A 14 10.83 1.02 2.28
C PHE A 14 11.87 1.80 1.47
N ILE A 15 12.48 1.12 0.49
CA ILE A 15 13.54 1.66 -0.36
C ILE A 15 13.16 1.68 -1.84
N GLY A 16 12.10 0.96 -2.20
CA GLY A 16 11.58 0.88 -3.57
C GLY A 16 10.09 0.56 -3.55
N PHE A 17 9.40 1.02 -4.59
CA PHE A 17 7.96 0.86 -4.75
C PHE A 17 7.64 0.52 -6.20
N GLN A 18 6.73 -0.43 -6.39
CA GLN A 18 6.04 -0.68 -7.64
C GLN A 18 4.54 -0.61 -7.35
N PHE A 19 3.74 -0.15 -8.31
CA PHE A 19 2.32 0.01 -8.06
C PHE A 19 1.47 -0.23 -9.31
N GLU A 20 0.21 -0.57 -9.08
CA GLU A 20 -0.85 -0.66 -10.07
C GLU A 20 -2.09 0.03 -9.51
N ALA A 21 -2.72 0.89 -10.32
CA ALA A 21 -3.92 1.63 -9.93
C ALA A 21 -5.11 1.16 -10.76
N GLU A 22 -6.11 0.59 -10.10
CA GLU A 22 -7.30 0.03 -10.73
C GLU A 22 -8.57 0.70 -10.20
N ARG A 23 -9.48 1.05 -11.10
CA ARG A 23 -10.77 1.59 -10.69
C ARG A 23 -11.61 0.47 -10.05
N ARG A 24 -11.90 0.60 -8.75
CA ARG A 24 -12.81 -0.31 -8.04
C ARG A 24 -14.26 -0.03 -8.41
N ASP A 25 -14.68 1.23 -8.29
CA ASP A 25 -16.06 1.64 -8.56
C ASP A 25 -16.19 3.16 -8.88
N ASN A 26 -17.37 3.73 -8.63
CA ASN A 26 -17.66 5.14 -8.88
C ASN A 26 -17.08 6.10 -7.83
N GLN A 27 -16.48 5.60 -6.76
CA GLN A 27 -15.95 6.40 -5.66
C GLN A 27 -14.49 6.07 -5.36
N TRP A 28 -14.06 4.83 -5.64
CA TRP A 28 -12.77 4.32 -5.19
C TRP A 28 -11.87 3.83 -6.33
N VAL A 29 -10.58 4.02 -6.12
CA VAL A 29 -9.47 3.42 -6.89
C VAL A 29 -8.62 2.62 -5.92
N ASP A 30 -8.35 1.37 -6.27
CA ASP A 30 -7.42 0.53 -5.55
C ASP A 30 -6.03 0.74 -6.10
N VAL A 31 -5.07 0.98 -5.21
CA VAL A 31 -3.66 1.08 -5.57
C VAL A 31 -2.94 -0.06 -4.87
N THR A 32 -2.60 -1.09 -5.63
CA THR A 32 -1.81 -2.22 -5.14
C THR A 32 -0.34 -1.83 -5.21
N ILE A 33 0.35 -1.86 -4.07
CA ILE A 33 1.73 -1.41 -3.93
C ILE A 33 2.58 -2.60 -3.51
N LYS A 34 3.61 -2.91 -4.30
CA LYS A 34 4.67 -3.83 -3.93
C LYS A 34 5.86 -3.02 -3.43
N VAL A 35 6.38 -3.39 -2.26
CA VAL A 35 7.46 -2.67 -1.58
C VAL A 35 8.75 -3.48 -1.58
N GLU A 36 9.85 -2.78 -1.76
CA GLU A 36 11.19 -3.29 -1.46
C GLU A 36 11.63 -2.73 -0.11
N THR A 37 12.14 -3.60 0.77
CA THR A 37 12.60 -3.21 2.11
C THR A 37 14.12 -3.16 2.19
N SER A 38 14.63 -2.25 3.03
CA SER A 38 16.04 -2.19 3.37
C SER A 38 16.51 -3.52 3.99
N GLU A 39 17.72 -3.97 3.66
CA GLU A 39 18.34 -5.16 4.27
C GLU A 39 18.47 -5.07 5.80
N LEU A 40 18.48 -3.84 6.35
CA LEU A 40 18.51 -3.59 7.80
C LEU A 40 17.17 -3.87 8.48
N THR A 41 16.08 -3.86 7.73
CA THR A 41 14.70 -4.05 8.20
C THR A 41 13.96 -4.94 7.21
N PRO A 42 14.34 -6.23 7.08
CA PRO A 42 13.72 -7.13 6.11
C PRO A 42 12.28 -7.43 6.51
N LEU A 43 11.47 -7.83 5.53
CA LEU A 43 10.14 -8.37 5.78
C LEU A 43 10.21 -9.59 6.73
N PRO A 44 9.17 -9.81 7.56
CA PRO A 44 8.96 -11.07 8.25
C PRO A 44 9.08 -12.28 7.30
N LEU A 45 9.72 -13.35 7.78
CA LEU A 45 10.06 -14.52 6.96
C LEU A 45 8.84 -15.36 6.55
N ASP A 46 7.72 -15.17 7.24
CA ASP A 46 6.44 -15.82 6.97
C ASP A 46 5.62 -15.14 5.87
N LEU A 47 6.03 -13.94 5.41
CA LEU A 47 5.41 -13.27 4.28
C LEU A 47 6.06 -13.72 2.97
N ILE A 48 5.22 -14.14 2.01
CA ILE A 48 5.67 -14.74 0.74
C ILE A 48 5.54 -13.71 -0.40
N ASP A 49 4.39 -13.06 -0.51
CA ASP A 49 4.14 -12.03 -1.52
C ASP A 49 3.41 -10.85 -0.89
N PHE A 50 4.17 -10.11 -0.09
CA PHE A 50 3.66 -8.95 0.63
C PHE A 50 3.36 -7.78 -0.31
N THR A 51 2.13 -7.29 -0.24
CA THR A 51 1.68 -6.07 -0.92
C THR A 51 0.84 -5.22 0.03
N ILE A 52 0.69 -3.94 -0.32
CA ILE A 52 -0.13 -3.00 0.41
C ILE A 52 -1.18 -2.47 -0.56
N MET A 53 -2.45 -2.69 -0.27
CA MET A 53 -3.56 -2.10 -1.01
C MET A 53 -3.97 -0.79 -0.34
N ALA A 54 -3.75 0.31 -1.04
CA ALA A 54 -4.27 1.61 -0.66
C ALA A 54 -5.57 1.88 -1.40
N ILE A 55 -6.65 2.07 -0.65
CA ILE A 55 -7.93 2.49 -1.21
C ILE A 55 -7.93 4.01 -1.24
N CYS A 56 -8.04 4.57 -2.43
CA CYS A 56 -7.96 6.00 -2.68
C CYS A 56 -9.27 6.54 -3.25
N THR A 57 -9.58 7.79 -2.91
CA THR A 57 -10.56 8.59 -3.66
C THR A 57 -10.06 8.82 -5.10
N HIS A 58 -10.96 9.23 -5.99
CA HIS A 58 -10.60 9.63 -7.36
C HIS A 58 -9.63 10.83 -7.43
N ASP A 59 -9.58 11.62 -6.36
CA ASP A 59 -8.64 12.75 -6.19
C ASP A 59 -7.30 12.32 -5.55
N GLY A 60 -6.99 11.02 -5.48
CA GLY A 60 -5.70 10.53 -4.98
C GLY A 60 -5.52 10.61 -3.45
N HIS A 61 -6.59 10.82 -2.68
CA HIS A 61 -6.52 10.79 -1.21
C HIS A 61 -6.71 9.36 -0.69
N PRO A 62 -5.71 8.77 0.02
CA PRO A 62 -5.85 7.46 0.63
C PRO A 62 -6.82 7.51 1.82
N ILE A 63 -7.80 6.61 1.83
CA ILE A 63 -8.79 6.45 2.92
C ILE A 63 -8.50 5.26 3.81
N GLN A 64 -7.85 4.23 3.27
CA GLN A 64 -7.53 3.00 3.97
C GLN A 64 -6.29 2.35 3.36
N LEU A 65 -5.48 1.74 4.22
CA LEU A 65 -4.34 0.91 3.84
C LEU A 65 -4.58 -0.49 4.39
N VAL A 66 -4.49 -1.49 3.53
CA VAL A 66 -4.65 -2.91 3.87
C VAL A 66 -3.37 -3.64 3.49
N THR A 67 -2.83 -4.44 4.40
CA THR A 67 -1.68 -5.29 4.16
C THR A 67 -2.16 -6.65 3.65
N LEU A 68 -1.57 -7.09 2.55
CA LEU A 68 -1.92 -8.34 1.90
C LEU A 68 -0.69 -9.25 1.83
N ASP A 69 -0.91 -10.55 1.95
CA ASP A 69 0.04 -11.60 1.62
C ASP A 69 -0.63 -12.58 0.67
N GLU A 70 0.01 -12.88 -0.46
CA GLU A 70 -0.58 -13.70 -1.52
C GLU A 70 -1.97 -13.20 -1.99
N GLY A 71 -2.19 -11.88 -1.94
CA GLY A 71 -3.45 -11.24 -2.29
C GLY A 71 -4.58 -11.37 -1.26
N CYS A 72 -4.30 -11.95 -0.08
CA CYS A 72 -5.25 -12.07 1.02
C CYS A 72 -4.86 -11.13 2.18
N ASP A 73 -5.86 -10.65 2.93
CA ASP A 73 -5.60 -9.87 4.16
C ASP A 73 -4.77 -10.68 5.15
N CYS A 74 -3.78 -10.05 5.78
CA CYS A 74 -2.81 -10.74 6.64
C CYS A 74 -2.83 -10.22 8.09
N GLU A 75 -2.16 -10.94 9.00
CA GLU A 75 -2.15 -10.62 10.45
C GLU A 75 -1.28 -9.41 10.81
N TYR A 76 -0.52 -8.89 9.85
CA TYR A 76 0.35 -7.74 10.05
C TYR A 76 -0.42 -6.44 9.81
N GLN A 77 0.00 -5.39 10.48
CA GLN A 77 -0.46 -4.03 10.24
C GLN A 77 0.72 -3.10 10.08
N LEU A 78 0.53 -2.06 9.27
CA LEU A 78 1.52 -0.99 9.17
C LEU A 78 1.54 -0.16 10.46
N THR A 79 2.75 0.14 10.90
CA THR A 79 3.05 1.16 11.91
C THR A 79 2.73 2.55 11.36
N GLU A 80 2.64 3.56 12.22
CA GLU A 80 2.42 4.95 11.78
C GLU A 80 3.52 5.42 10.81
N TRP A 81 4.78 5.09 11.11
CA TRP A 81 5.91 5.48 10.26
C TRP A 81 5.89 4.81 8.87
N GLU A 82 5.45 3.55 8.78
CA GLU A 82 5.26 2.88 7.49
C GLU A 82 4.09 3.47 6.71
N LYS A 83 2.98 3.82 7.39
CA LYS A 83 1.85 4.52 6.76
C LYS A 83 2.28 5.86 6.20
N ASP A 84 3.13 6.60 6.89
CA ASP A 84 3.67 7.88 6.41
C ASP A 84 4.52 7.73 5.15
N GLN A 85 5.35 6.69 5.06
CA GLN A 85 6.11 6.38 3.85
C GLN A 85 5.18 6.08 2.66
N ILE A 86 4.14 5.26 2.88
CA ILE A 86 3.16 4.92 1.83
C ILE A 86 2.34 6.14 1.41
N ASN A 87 1.89 6.94 2.37
CA ASN A 87 1.15 8.17 2.09
C ASN A 87 1.99 9.18 1.30
N ALA A 88 3.29 9.29 1.60
CA ALA A 88 4.21 10.11 0.84
C ALA A 88 4.37 9.60 -0.60
N PHE A 89 4.47 8.28 -0.77
CA PHE A 89 4.55 7.66 -2.10
C PHE A 89 3.28 7.88 -2.93
N ILE A 90 2.09 7.69 -2.35
CA ILE A 90 0.80 7.92 -3.02
C ILE A 90 0.64 9.38 -3.49
N ARG A 91 1.18 10.33 -2.71
CA ARG A 91 1.15 11.75 -3.04
C ARG A 91 2.16 12.17 -4.11
N SER A 92 3.02 11.26 -4.56
CA SER A 92 3.91 11.55 -5.69
C SER A 92 3.10 11.83 -6.96
N GLU A 93 3.63 12.69 -7.83
CA GLU A 93 2.93 13.10 -9.06
C GLU A 93 2.58 11.91 -9.96
N GLU A 94 3.48 10.93 -10.04
CA GLU A 94 3.30 9.72 -10.85
C GLU A 94 2.11 8.89 -10.37
N VAL A 95 2.07 8.56 -9.08
CA VAL A 95 0.99 7.74 -8.49
C VAL A 95 -0.33 8.50 -8.50
N HIS A 96 -0.31 9.79 -8.13
CA HIS A 96 -1.49 10.63 -8.17
C HIS A 96 -2.09 10.70 -9.58
N SER A 97 -1.26 10.92 -10.61
CA SER A 97 -1.72 10.95 -12.00
C SER A 97 -2.31 9.61 -12.44
N ALA A 98 -1.73 8.49 -12.02
CA ALA A 98 -2.26 7.16 -12.32
C ALA A 98 -3.62 6.92 -11.68
N ILE A 99 -3.82 7.35 -10.42
CA ILE A 99 -5.11 7.25 -9.72
C ILE A 99 -6.18 8.05 -10.45
N THR A 100 -5.92 9.31 -10.79
CA THR A 100 -6.88 10.16 -11.51
C THR A 100 -7.19 9.62 -12.90
N SER A 101 -6.20 9.05 -13.59
CA SER A 101 -6.39 8.40 -14.90
C SER A 101 -7.27 7.15 -14.79
N ALA A 102 -7.02 6.30 -13.79
CA ALA A 102 -7.83 5.10 -13.53
C ALA A 102 -9.28 5.47 -13.22
N ALA A 103 -9.50 6.47 -12.36
CA ALA A 103 -10.83 7.00 -12.03
C ALA A 103 -11.59 7.50 -13.26
N SER A 104 -10.89 8.15 -14.19
CA SER A 104 -11.48 8.75 -15.40
C SER A 104 -11.80 7.73 -16.50
N THR A 105 -11.26 6.52 -16.41
CA THR A 105 -11.52 5.47 -17.40
C THR A 105 -12.93 4.92 -17.18
N VAL A 106 -13.86 5.30 -18.06
CA VAL A 106 -15.19 4.70 -18.14
C VAL A 106 -15.04 3.40 -18.91
N GLY A 107 -15.36 2.27 -18.28
CA GLY A 107 -15.46 0.98 -18.96
C GLY A 107 -16.42 1.13 -20.14
N ILE A 108 -15.91 0.89 -21.35
CA ILE A 108 -16.68 0.92 -22.61
C ILE A 108 -17.49 -0.37 -22.71
#